data_AF-A0A7S1UC68-F1
#
_entry.id   AF-A0A7S1UC68-F1
#
_cell.length_a   1.000
_cell.length_b   1.000
_cell.length_c   1.000
_cell.angle_alpha   90.00
_cell.angle_beta   90.00
_cell.angle_gamma   90.00
#
_symmetry.space_group_name_H-M   'P 1'
#
loop_
_entity.id
_entity.type
_entity.pdbx_description
1 polymer ?
#
loop_
_entity_poly.entity_id
_entity_poly.type
_entity_poly.pdbx_seq_one_letter_code
_entity_poly.pdbx_strand_id
1 'polypeptide(L)'
;MALCRTLAATLTLALVLSLALTPCRGFRPTPTPALRLRPSLRLGARRPQIGFGRRRRAAADGEKFALGGVNGFKERIETLKAGVVGLLASGVAVAVPGFFLDGSLPQWEFSTDMTSLVGFLFAAVYRYAVREDANPNLKQGVVGAFAITRIIAKINVDPSVCTAAPLTCGPPLGYYNWDMIAQGAAAAVTSFAAFGAAALALELAFARGWVRPFPSRGA
;
A
#
# COMPACT_ATOMS: atom_id res chain seq x y z
N MET A 1 12.99 -30.30 11.99
CA MET A 1 12.48 -28.90 11.97
C MET A 1 12.83 -28.12 10.70
N ALA A 2 13.93 -28.43 9.98
CA ALA A 2 14.26 -27.75 8.71
C ALA A 2 13.26 -28.03 7.57
N LEU A 3 12.73 -29.26 7.47
CA LEU A 3 11.76 -29.63 6.43
C LEU A 3 10.43 -28.86 6.52
N CYS A 4 9.98 -28.54 7.73
CA CYS A 4 8.74 -27.78 7.94
C CYS A 4 8.91 -26.30 7.52
N ARG A 5 10.12 -25.75 7.72
CA ARG A 5 10.48 -24.38 7.36
C ARG A 5 10.59 -24.15 5.85
N THR A 6 11.07 -25.14 5.10
CA THR A 6 11.10 -25.08 3.62
C THR A 6 9.70 -25.24 3.01
N LEU A 7 8.87 -26.11 3.60
CA LEU A 7 7.50 -26.34 3.13
C LEU A 7 6.63 -25.07 3.21
N ALA A 8 6.68 -24.33 4.33
CA ALA A 8 5.91 -23.09 4.50
C ALA A 8 6.33 -21.97 3.52
N ALA A 9 7.63 -21.84 3.25
CA ALA A 9 8.17 -20.88 2.28
C ALA A 9 7.80 -21.25 0.84
N THR A 10 7.83 -22.54 0.48
CA THR A 10 7.37 -22.99 -0.84
C THR A 10 5.86 -22.87 -1.02
N LEU A 11 5.08 -23.05 0.05
CA LEU A 11 3.62 -23.00 0.00
C LEU A 11 3.10 -21.56 -0.18
N THR A 12 3.74 -20.58 0.45
CA THR A 12 3.41 -19.15 0.25
C THR A 12 3.86 -18.64 -1.09
N LEU A 13 5.06 -19.02 -1.56
CA LEU A 13 5.50 -18.69 -2.90
C LEU A 13 4.57 -19.35 -3.93
N ALA A 14 4.13 -20.60 -3.70
CA ALA A 14 3.14 -21.29 -4.51
C ALA A 14 1.73 -20.68 -4.43
N LEU A 15 1.30 -20.13 -3.29
CA LEU A 15 -0.02 -19.48 -3.15
C LEU A 15 -0.06 -18.12 -3.85
N VAL A 16 1.01 -17.33 -3.71
CA VAL A 16 1.20 -16.07 -4.44
C VAL A 16 1.33 -16.33 -5.94
N LEU A 17 2.06 -17.38 -6.34
CA LEU A 17 2.13 -17.80 -7.74
C LEU A 17 0.78 -18.39 -8.24
N SER A 18 0.01 -19.09 -7.40
CA SER A 18 -1.28 -19.68 -7.77
C SER A 18 -2.38 -18.64 -7.92
N LEU A 19 -2.37 -17.56 -7.13
CA LEU A 19 -3.21 -16.37 -7.33
C LEU A 19 -2.74 -15.50 -8.51
N ALA A 20 -1.44 -15.52 -8.82
CA ALA A 20 -0.89 -14.88 -10.01
C ALA A 20 -1.20 -15.68 -11.29
N LEU A 21 -1.32 -17.00 -11.23
CA LEU A 21 -1.45 -17.90 -12.38
C LEU A 21 -2.84 -18.47 -12.61
N THR A 22 -3.86 -18.21 -11.77
CA THR A 22 -5.22 -18.74 -12.05
C THR A 22 -5.72 -18.16 -13.39
N PRO A 23 -5.78 -18.97 -14.48
CA PRO A 23 -6.23 -18.47 -15.75
C PRO A 23 -7.75 -18.61 -15.74
N CYS A 24 -8.45 -17.55 -15.34
CA CYS A 24 -9.88 -17.47 -15.61
C CYS A 24 -10.05 -17.27 -17.12
N ARG A 25 -10.22 -18.39 -17.83
CA ARG A 25 -10.71 -18.49 -19.20
C ARG A 25 -11.92 -17.58 -19.37
N GLY A 26 -11.80 -16.61 -20.26
CA GLY A 26 -12.95 -15.84 -20.74
C GLY A 26 -12.81 -14.35 -20.50
N PHE A 27 -11.85 -13.70 -21.17
CA PHE A 27 -11.97 -12.26 -21.38
C PHE A 27 -11.50 -11.90 -22.78
N ARG A 28 -12.45 -11.48 -23.62
CA ARG A 28 -12.17 -10.87 -24.92
C ARG A 28 -11.67 -9.45 -24.66
N PRO A 29 -10.53 -9.02 -25.23
CA PRO A 29 -10.09 -7.64 -25.13
C PRO A 29 -11.10 -6.75 -25.86
N THR A 30 -11.66 -5.78 -25.15
CA THR A 30 -12.37 -4.66 -25.78
C THR A 30 -11.35 -3.78 -26.51
N PRO A 31 -11.63 -3.37 -27.77
CA PRO A 31 -10.70 -2.60 -28.57
C PRO A 31 -10.51 -1.20 -27.99
N THR A 32 -9.25 -0.80 -27.91
CA THR A 32 -8.76 0.54 -27.57
C THR A 32 -9.37 1.57 -28.53
N PRO A 33 -10.08 2.62 -28.08
CA PRO A 33 -10.41 3.72 -28.97
C PRO A 33 -9.13 4.48 -29.32
N ALA A 34 -8.97 4.67 -30.63
CA ALA A 34 -7.83 5.30 -31.28
C ALA A 34 -7.48 6.67 -30.69
N LEU A 35 -6.18 6.86 -30.49
CA LEU A 35 -5.54 8.10 -30.08
C LEU A 35 -5.86 9.21 -31.10
N ARG A 36 -6.88 10.03 -30.84
CA ARG A 36 -7.14 11.27 -31.59
C ARG A 36 -6.09 12.30 -31.19
N LEU A 37 -5.01 12.37 -31.97
CA LEU A 37 -4.09 13.51 -31.98
C LEU A 37 -4.90 14.80 -32.25
N ARG A 38 -5.01 15.66 -31.23
CA ARG A 38 -5.45 17.04 -31.41
C ARG A 38 -4.26 17.88 -31.89
N PRO A 39 -4.32 18.49 -33.08
CA PRO A 39 -3.30 19.44 -33.50
C PRO A 39 -3.60 20.82 -32.93
N SER A 40 -2.58 21.67 -33.03
CA SER A 40 -2.55 23.13 -32.81
C SER A 40 -2.36 23.61 -31.37
N LEU A 41 -1.08 23.64 -30.99
CA LEU A 41 -0.46 24.73 -30.23
C LEU A 41 -1.13 26.08 -30.57
N ARG A 42 -1.78 26.71 -29.58
CA ARG A 42 -1.84 28.17 -29.51
C ARG A 42 -0.93 28.62 -28.38
N LEU A 43 0.22 29.14 -28.76
CA LEU A 43 1.16 29.83 -27.88
C LEU A 43 0.49 31.14 -27.42
N GLY A 44 -0.35 31.04 -26.39
CA GLY A 44 -0.94 32.17 -25.69
C GLY A 44 -0.18 32.41 -24.41
N ALA A 45 0.69 33.42 -24.40
CA ALA A 45 1.36 33.93 -23.22
C ALA A 45 0.35 34.12 -22.06
N ARG A 46 0.43 33.27 -21.03
CA ARG A 46 -0.32 33.44 -19.78
C ARG A 46 0.65 33.67 -18.64
N ARG A 47 0.54 34.87 -18.07
CA ARG A 47 1.15 35.33 -16.82
C ARG A 47 0.99 34.28 -15.70
N PRO A 48 1.96 34.18 -14.75
CA PRO A 48 1.83 33.31 -13.60
C PRO A 48 0.77 33.88 -12.65
N GLN A 49 -0.48 33.43 -12.80
CA GLN A 49 -1.54 33.67 -11.82
C GLN A 49 -1.38 32.65 -10.69
N ILE A 50 -0.82 33.12 -9.57
CA ILE A 50 -0.74 32.41 -8.29
C ILE A 50 -2.18 32.12 -7.84
N GLY A 51 -2.64 30.91 -8.13
CA GLY A 51 -4.05 30.54 -8.21
C GLY A 51 -4.70 30.24 -6.87
N PHE A 52 -5.13 31.27 -6.14
CA PHE A 52 -6.04 31.12 -4.99
C PHE A 52 -7.43 30.58 -5.39
N GLY A 53 -7.83 30.77 -6.65
CA GLY A 53 -9.12 30.29 -7.20
C GLY A 53 -9.22 28.78 -7.47
N ARG A 54 -8.11 28.04 -7.57
CA ARG A 54 -8.15 26.57 -7.74
C ARG A 54 -8.56 25.83 -6.47
N ARG A 55 -8.25 26.36 -5.28
CA ARG A 55 -8.59 25.71 -4.00
C ARG A 55 -10.10 25.64 -3.77
N ARG A 56 -10.85 26.69 -4.11
CA ARG A 56 -12.32 26.69 -3.95
C ARG A 56 -13.02 25.70 -4.88
N ARG A 57 -12.48 25.48 -6.09
CA ARG A 57 -13.00 24.45 -7.00
C ARG A 57 -12.72 23.05 -6.48
N ALA A 58 -11.50 22.76 -6.01
CA ALA A 58 -11.16 21.46 -5.43
C ALA A 58 -12.00 21.12 -4.18
N ALA A 59 -12.33 22.11 -3.33
CA ALA A 59 -13.19 21.91 -2.17
C ALA A 59 -14.66 21.64 -2.57
N ALA A 60 -15.24 22.47 -3.45
CA ALA A 60 -16.61 22.27 -3.96
C ALA A 60 -16.77 20.96 -4.76
N ASP A 61 -15.68 20.53 -5.40
CA ASP A 61 -15.58 19.28 -6.13
C ASP A 61 -15.44 18.05 -5.22
N GLY A 62 -14.84 18.21 -4.04
CA GLY A 62 -14.81 17.19 -2.98
C GLY A 62 -16.18 17.03 -2.33
N GLU A 63 -16.90 18.14 -2.18
CA GLU A 63 -18.28 18.16 -1.66
C GLU A 63 -19.26 17.43 -2.60
N LYS A 64 -19.11 17.59 -3.93
CA LYS A 64 -19.89 16.83 -4.92
C LYS A 64 -19.62 15.32 -4.91
N PHE A 65 -18.41 14.90 -4.54
CA PHE A 65 -18.06 13.48 -4.36
C PHE A 65 -18.64 12.91 -3.05
N ALA A 66 -18.83 13.75 -2.03
CA ALA A 66 -19.47 13.38 -0.77
C ALA A 66 -21.01 13.37 -0.86
N LEU A 67 -21.61 14.24 -1.68
CA LEU A 67 -23.07 14.44 -1.81
C LEU A 67 -23.71 13.66 -2.97
N GLY A 68 -22.94 12.93 -3.79
CA GLY A 68 -23.43 12.10 -4.91
C GLY A 68 -24.17 10.83 -4.47
N GLY A 69 -25.30 10.99 -3.78
CA GLY A 69 -26.24 9.92 -3.46
C GLY A 69 -26.84 9.34 -4.73
N VAL A 70 -26.33 8.16 -5.13
CA VAL A 70 -26.93 7.05 -5.92
C VAL A 70 -25.80 6.15 -6.48
N ASN A 71 -24.55 6.61 -6.54
CA ASN A 71 -23.37 5.76 -6.83
C ASN A 71 -22.44 5.51 -5.63
N GLY A 72 -22.67 6.16 -4.48
CA GLY A 72 -21.82 6.03 -3.29
C GLY A 72 -21.71 4.61 -2.73
N PHE A 73 -22.77 3.80 -2.78
CA PHE A 73 -22.72 2.40 -2.36
C PHE A 73 -21.84 1.54 -3.26
N LYS A 74 -21.89 1.78 -4.58
CA LYS A 74 -21.04 1.07 -5.55
C LYS A 74 -19.57 1.38 -5.29
N GLU A 75 -19.24 2.66 -5.05
CA GLU A 75 -17.87 3.05 -4.72
C GLU A 75 -17.39 2.46 -3.39
N ARG A 76 -18.26 2.38 -2.38
CA ARG A 76 -17.94 1.73 -1.09
C ARG A 76 -17.65 0.24 -1.26
N ILE A 77 -18.44 -0.48 -2.07
CA ILE A 77 -18.23 -1.90 -2.35
C ILE A 77 -16.92 -2.13 -3.08
N GLU A 78 -16.58 -1.29 -4.06
CA GLU A 78 -15.31 -1.39 -4.78
C GLU A 78 -14.11 -1.09 -3.86
N THR A 79 -14.25 -0.19 -2.90
CA THR A 79 -13.21 0.06 -1.88
C THR A 79 -13.08 -1.12 -0.92
N LEU A 80 -14.20 -1.77 -0.57
CA LEU A 80 -14.18 -2.98 0.26
C LEU A 80 -13.46 -4.14 -0.44
N LYS A 81 -13.71 -4.35 -1.74
CA LYS A 81 -12.97 -5.35 -2.55
C LYS A 81 -11.47 -5.05 -2.57
N ALA A 82 -11.09 -3.79 -2.81
CA ALA A 82 -9.70 -3.38 -2.76
C ALA A 82 -9.09 -3.68 -1.39
N GLY A 83 -9.81 -3.33 -0.32
CA GLY A 83 -9.42 -3.61 1.06
C GLY A 83 -9.14 -5.09 1.31
N VAL A 84 -10.05 -5.98 0.89
CA VAL A 84 -9.87 -7.45 1.05
C VAL A 84 -8.63 -7.96 0.31
N VAL A 85 -8.37 -7.45 -0.91
CA VAL A 85 -7.15 -7.80 -1.67
C VAL A 85 -5.90 -7.36 -0.92
N GLY A 86 -5.88 -6.14 -0.37
CA GLY A 86 -4.77 -5.63 0.43
C GLY A 86 -4.56 -6.41 1.73
N LEU A 87 -5.65 -6.77 2.40
CA LEU A 87 -5.63 -7.57 3.63
C LEU A 87 -4.94 -8.91 3.40
N LEU A 88 -5.39 -9.66 2.39
CA LEU A 88 -4.84 -10.98 2.09
C LEU A 88 -3.39 -10.89 1.59
N ALA A 89 -3.11 -9.94 0.69
CA ALA A 89 -1.77 -9.80 0.12
C ALA A 89 -0.72 -9.42 1.18
N SER A 90 -1.04 -8.47 2.06
CA SER A 90 -0.13 -8.04 3.13
C SER A 90 0.06 -9.11 4.21
N GLY A 91 -1.02 -9.80 4.61
CA GLY A 91 -0.96 -10.89 5.58
C GLY A 91 -0.09 -12.03 5.09
N VAL A 92 -0.30 -12.51 3.86
CA VAL A 92 0.52 -13.56 3.24
C VAL A 92 1.98 -13.14 3.09
N ALA A 93 2.23 -11.88 2.73
CA ALA A 93 3.60 -11.38 2.57
C ALA A 93 4.41 -11.34 3.88
N VAL A 94 3.74 -11.14 5.02
CA VAL A 94 4.41 -11.03 6.33
C VAL A 94 4.34 -12.32 7.14
N ALA A 95 3.42 -13.24 6.83
CA ALA A 95 3.30 -14.51 7.54
C ALA A 95 4.64 -15.26 7.64
N VAL A 96 5.37 -15.39 6.53
CA VAL A 96 6.65 -16.13 6.53
C VAL A 96 7.78 -15.35 7.18
N PRO A 97 8.09 -14.09 6.78
CA PRO A 97 9.14 -13.33 7.45
C PRO A 97 8.87 -13.14 8.94
N GLY A 98 7.63 -12.88 9.33
CA GLY A 98 7.23 -12.74 10.73
C GLY A 98 7.50 -14.01 11.53
N PHE A 99 7.27 -15.20 10.95
CA PHE A 99 7.48 -16.46 11.67
C PHE A 99 8.96 -16.70 12.04
N PHE A 100 9.89 -16.15 11.25
CA PHE A 100 11.33 -16.25 11.52
C PHE A 100 11.85 -15.12 12.41
N LEU A 101 11.20 -13.97 12.41
CA LEU A 101 11.66 -12.76 13.10
C LEU A 101 11.01 -12.58 14.47
N ASP A 102 9.78 -13.07 14.65
CA ASP A 102 9.05 -12.98 15.90
C ASP A 102 9.44 -14.18 16.81
N GLY A 103 9.95 -13.89 18.00
CA GLY A 103 10.50 -14.90 18.92
C GLY A 103 9.46 -15.79 19.61
N SER A 104 8.16 -15.53 19.41
CA SER A 104 7.07 -16.32 20.01
C SER A 104 5.87 -16.45 19.07
N LEU A 105 5.19 -17.61 19.15
CA LEU A 105 3.99 -17.90 18.35
C LEU A 105 2.85 -16.89 18.58
N PRO A 106 2.51 -16.49 19.83
CA PRO A 106 1.44 -15.52 20.05
C PRO A 106 1.78 -14.14 19.47
N GLN A 107 3.04 -13.74 19.55
CA GLN A 107 3.48 -12.44 19.01
C GLN A 107 3.40 -12.43 17.48
N TRP A 108 3.76 -13.55 16.84
CA TRP A 108 3.67 -13.70 15.39
C TRP A 108 2.24 -13.60 14.87
N GLU A 109 1.29 -14.31 15.50
CA GLU A 109 -0.12 -14.30 15.12
C GLU A 109 -0.68 -12.87 15.24
N PHE A 110 -0.48 -12.23 16.40
CA PHE A 110 -0.92 -10.86 16.63
C PHE A 110 -0.30 -9.86 15.64
N SER A 111 1.02 -9.96 15.41
CA SER A 111 1.75 -9.12 14.45
C SER A 111 1.21 -9.29 13.03
N THR A 112 0.91 -10.52 12.61
CA THR A 112 0.38 -10.84 11.28
C THR A 112 -1.06 -10.36 11.09
N ASP A 113 -1.92 -10.51 12.11
CA ASP A 113 -3.31 -10.04 12.07
C ASP A 113 -3.38 -8.52 11.98
N MET A 114 -2.60 -7.82 12.83
CA MET A 114 -2.52 -6.36 12.77
C MET A 114 -1.96 -5.89 11.42
N THR A 115 -1.01 -6.63 10.84
CA THR A 115 -0.48 -6.34 9.49
C THR A 115 -1.57 -6.38 8.45
N SER A 116 -2.40 -7.42 8.50
CA SER A 116 -3.48 -7.65 7.54
C SER A 116 -4.52 -6.53 7.62
N LEU A 117 -4.87 -6.08 8.83
CA LEU A 117 -5.76 -4.93 9.03
C LEU A 117 -5.18 -3.62 8.50
N VAL A 118 -3.88 -3.38 8.71
CA VAL A 118 -3.22 -2.20 8.16
C VAL A 118 -3.15 -2.29 6.62
N GLY A 119 -2.95 -3.48 6.06
CA GLY A 119 -2.99 -3.71 4.62
C GLY A 119 -4.37 -3.48 4.00
N PHE A 120 -5.45 -3.81 4.72
CA PHE A 120 -6.81 -3.45 4.33
C PHE A 120 -6.97 -1.94 4.18
N LEU A 121 -6.53 -1.18 5.20
CA LEU A 121 -6.61 0.28 5.19
C LEU A 121 -5.72 0.89 4.10
N PHE A 122 -4.51 0.37 3.95
CA PHE A 122 -3.59 0.77 2.89
C PHE A 122 -4.25 0.62 1.51
N ALA A 123 -4.89 -0.51 1.22
CA ALA A 123 -5.52 -0.74 -0.07
C ALA A 123 -6.71 0.17 -0.34
N ALA A 124 -7.50 0.46 0.68
CA ALA A 124 -8.56 1.46 0.58
C ALA A 124 -7.99 2.82 0.19
N VAL A 125 -6.94 3.28 0.88
CA VAL A 125 -6.26 4.56 0.58
C VAL A 125 -5.57 4.54 -0.78
N TYR A 126 -4.91 3.44 -1.14
CA TYR A 126 -4.20 3.27 -2.40
C TYR A 126 -5.14 3.46 -3.60
N ARG A 127 -6.37 2.93 -3.53
CA ARG A 127 -7.38 3.13 -4.58
C ARG A 127 -7.71 4.61 -4.82
N TYR A 128 -7.85 5.41 -3.75
CA TYR A 128 -8.14 6.84 -3.87
C TYR A 128 -6.93 7.67 -4.30
N ALA A 129 -5.73 7.29 -3.84
CA ALA A 129 -4.49 7.99 -4.14
C ALA A 129 -4.01 7.72 -5.58
N VAL A 130 -4.12 6.47 -6.02
CA VAL A 130 -3.77 6.02 -7.37
C VAL A 130 -4.99 6.14 -8.26
N ARG A 131 -5.17 7.34 -8.80
CA ARG A 131 -6.17 7.63 -9.84
C ARG A 131 -5.78 6.94 -11.16
N GLU A 132 -6.67 6.96 -12.15
CA GLU A 132 -6.37 6.50 -13.52
C GLU A 132 -5.14 7.16 -14.17
N ASP A 133 -4.57 8.21 -13.58
CA ASP A 133 -3.38 8.90 -14.09
C ASP A 133 -2.09 8.06 -13.89
N ALA A 134 -1.34 7.88 -14.98
CA ALA A 134 -0.12 7.06 -15.02
C ALA A 134 1.12 7.75 -14.42
N ASN A 135 1.08 8.16 -13.16
CA ASN A 135 2.21 8.78 -12.47
C ASN A 135 2.91 7.81 -11.49
N PRO A 136 4.09 7.26 -11.83
CA PRO A 136 4.76 6.25 -11.00
C PRO A 136 5.22 6.79 -9.64
N ASN A 137 5.59 8.07 -9.57
CA ASN A 137 6.06 8.70 -8.33
C ASN A 137 4.98 8.72 -7.22
N LEU A 138 3.71 8.88 -7.60
CA LEU A 138 2.59 8.88 -6.65
C LEU A 138 2.37 7.49 -6.04
N LYS A 139 2.49 6.43 -6.84
CA LYS A 139 2.33 5.04 -6.37
C LYS A 139 3.39 4.67 -5.34
N GLN A 140 4.65 4.98 -5.65
CA GLN A 140 5.79 4.70 -4.76
C GLN A 140 5.72 5.52 -3.47
N GLY A 141 5.29 6.79 -3.54
CA GLY A 141 5.13 7.64 -2.36
C GLY A 141 4.11 7.10 -1.35
N VAL A 142 2.98 6.56 -1.82
CA VAL A 142 1.96 5.97 -0.92
C VAL A 142 2.49 4.71 -0.23
N VAL A 143 3.19 3.84 -0.95
CA VAL A 143 3.84 2.65 -0.37
C VAL A 143 4.89 3.05 0.66
N GLY A 144 5.75 4.02 0.33
CA GLY A 144 6.80 4.51 1.22
C GLY A 144 6.23 5.14 2.51
N ALA A 145 5.16 5.91 2.42
CA ALA A 145 4.53 6.54 3.58
C ALA A 145 4.01 5.51 4.60
N PHE A 146 3.28 4.49 4.14
CA PHE A 146 2.78 3.42 5.02
C PHE A 146 3.90 2.53 5.56
N ALA A 147 4.92 2.22 4.74
CA ALA A 147 6.06 1.44 5.19
C ALA A 147 6.85 2.18 6.29
N ILE A 148 7.23 3.45 6.06
CA ILE A 148 8.03 4.23 7.01
C ILE A 148 7.28 4.45 8.33
N THR A 149 6.00 4.83 8.27
CA THR A 149 5.19 5.04 9.49
C THR A 149 5.10 3.76 10.33
N ARG A 150 4.95 2.61 9.68
CA ARG A 150 4.92 1.32 10.36
C ARG A 150 6.27 0.91 10.94
N ILE A 151 7.38 1.18 10.25
CA ILE A 151 8.74 0.90 10.74
C ILE A 151 8.99 1.64 12.05
N ILE A 152 8.68 2.94 12.07
CA ILE A 152 8.87 3.78 13.25
C ILE A 152 7.99 3.28 14.41
N ALA A 153 6.75 2.88 14.13
CA ALA A 153 5.84 2.35 15.15
C ALA A 153 6.24 0.97 15.72
N LYS A 154 7.08 0.19 15.01
CA LYS A 154 7.52 -1.13 15.44
C LYS A 154 8.78 -1.12 16.30
N ILE A 155 9.51 -0.01 16.37
CA ILE A 155 10.74 0.08 17.16
C ILE A 155 10.36 0.08 18.64
N ASN A 156 10.77 -0.96 19.36
CA ASN A 156 10.59 -1.06 20.80
C ASN A 156 11.87 -0.68 21.53
N VAL A 157 11.72 0.10 22.59
CA VAL A 157 12.82 0.49 23.47
C VAL A 157 12.84 -0.46 24.67
N ASP A 158 13.97 -1.11 24.90
CA ASP A 158 14.15 -1.98 26.06
C ASP A 158 14.47 -1.14 27.31
N PRO A 159 13.63 -1.16 28.36
CA PRO A 159 13.85 -0.41 29.58
C PRO A 159 15.04 -0.93 30.41
N SER A 160 15.56 -2.12 30.13
CA SER A 160 16.76 -2.65 30.79
C SER A 160 18.06 -2.05 30.29
N VAL A 161 18.06 -1.48 29.08
CA VAL A 161 19.26 -0.92 28.41
C VAL A 161 19.18 0.61 28.26
N CYS A 162 17.97 1.18 28.20
CA CYS A 162 17.74 2.60 28.00
C CYS A 162 17.20 3.31 29.25
N THR A 163 17.75 4.48 29.59
CA THR A 163 17.17 5.36 30.62
C THR A 163 16.15 6.31 30.02
N ALA A 164 15.06 6.64 30.74
CA ALA A 164 13.98 7.48 30.20
C ALA A 164 14.28 8.99 30.18
N ALA A 165 15.16 9.50 31.06
CA ALA A 165 15.48 10.94 31.13
C ALA A 165 16.88 11.20 31.73
N PRO A 166 17.87 11.67 30.93
CA PRO A 166 17.85 11.81 29.47
C PRO A 166 17.75 10.44 28.76
N LEU A 167 17.24 10.40 27.53
CA LEU A 167 17.17 9.16 26.75
C LEU A 167 18.57 8.78 26.26
N THR A 168 19.19 7.79 26.91
CA THR A 168 20.49 7.23 26.51
C THR A 168 20.38 5.71 26.45
N CYS A 169 20.63 5.17 25.27
CA CYS A 169 20.51 3.75 24.90
C CYS A 169 21.86 3.11 24.53
N GLY A 170 22.97 3.85 24.65
CA GLY A 170 24.32 3.39 24.30
C GLY A 170 24.73 3.67 22.84
N PRO A 171 25.89 3.16 22.39
CA PRO A 171 26.39 3.32 21.02
C PRO A 171 25.47 2.65 19.99
N PRO A 172 25.43 3.10 18.71
CA PRO A 172 26.35 4.05 18.05
C PRO A 172 25.97 5.54 18.11
N LEU A 173 24.69 5.90 18.31
CA LEU A 173 24.22 7.30 18.22
C LEU A 173 23.79 7.90 19.57
N GLY A 174 23.98 7.18 20.68
CA GLY A 174 23.50 7.54 22.01
C GLY A 174 22.00 7.35 22.17
N TYR A 175 21.21 7.79 21.18
CA TYR A 175 19.75 7.61 21.11
C TYR A 175 19.34 6.27 20.49
N TYR A 176 20.06 5.79 19.47
CA TYR A 176 19.81 4.48 18.83
C TYR A 176 20.92 3.50 19.21
N ASN A 177 20.52 2.36 19.77
CA ASN A 177 21.36 1.18 19.97
C ASN A 177 21.36 0.30 18.70
N TRP A 178 22.39 -0.53 18.50
CA TRP A 178 22.42 -1.60 17.51
C TRP A 178 21.17 -2.46 17.50
N ASP A 179 20.60 -2.80 18.65
CA ASP A 179 19.37 -3.61 18.72
C ASP A 179 18.16 -2.88 18.12
N MET A 180 18.03 -1.57 18.38
CA MET A 180 16.96 -0.76 17.79
C MET A 180 17.13 -0.62 16.27
N ILE A 181 18.38 -0.50 15.80
CA ILE A 181 18.69 -0.45 14.37
C ILE A 181 18.37 -1.79 13.70
N ALA A 182 18.74 -2.91 14.32
CA ALA A 182 18.43 -4.25 13.83
C ALA A 182 16.91 -4.51 13.78
N GLN A 183 16.19 -4.14 14.84
CA GLN A 183 14.73 -4.21 14.88
C GLN A 183 14.09 -3.31 13.80
N GLY A 184 14.59 -2.08 13.64
CA GLY A 184 14.13 -1.16 12.61
C GLY A 184 14.37 -1.68 11.19
N ALA A 185 15.54 -2.30 10.95
CA ALA A 185 15.86 -2.92 9.67
C ALA A 185 14.97 -4.14 9.37
N ALA A 186 14.75 -5.02 10.35
CA ALA A 186 13.83 -6.16 10.22
C ALA A 186 12.38 -5.68 9.99
N ALA A 187 11.94 -4.65 10.72
CA ALA A 187 10.65 -4.01 10.52
C ALA A 187 10.55 -3.37 9.13
N ALA A 188 11.64 -2.83 8.59
CA ALA A 188 11.68 -2.28 7.24
C ALA A 188 11.46 -3.34 6.19
N VAL A 189 12.21 -4.44 6.23
CA VAL A 189 12.07 -5.53 5.28
C VAL A 189 10.63 -6.06 5.28
N THR A 190 10.07 -6.34 6.46
CA THR A 190 8.70 -6.86 6.57
C THR A 190 7.63 -5.85 6.16
N SER A 191 7.80 -4.56 6.47
CA SER A 191 6.82 -3.52 6.12
C SER A 191 6.82 -3.20 4.62
N PHE A 192 8.01 -3.07 4.01
CA PHE A 192 8.13 -2.88 2.57
C PHE A 192 7.64 -4.11 1.79
N ALA A 193 7.91 -5.32 2.29
CA ALA A 193 7.35 -6.55 1.72
C ALA A 193 5.80 -6.54 1.79
N ALA A 194 5.23 -6.18 2.95
CA ALA A 194 3.78 -6.14 3.14
C ALA A 194 3.07 -5.19 2.18
N PHE A 195 3.51 -3.92 2.16
CA PHE A 195 2.86 -2.88 1.36
C PHE A 195 3.24 -2.95 -0.12
N GLY A 196 4.45 -3.41 -0.43
CA GLY A 196 4.87 -3.71 -1.80
C GLY A 196 4.06 -4.86 -2.40
N ALA A 197 3.87 -5.95 -1.66
CA ALA A 197 3.02 -7.07 -2.10
C ALA A 197 1.55 -6.65 -2.25
N ALA A 198 1.02 -5.85 -1.31
CA ALA A 198 -0.33 -5.31 -1.42
C ALA A 198 -0.49 -4.39 -2.64
N ALA A 199 0.48 -3.51 -2.90
CA ALA A 199 0.46 -2.64 -4.07
C ALA A 199 0.49 -3.47 -5.38
N LEU A 200 1.39 -4.45 -5.48
CA LEU A 200 1.44 -5.35 -6.65
C LEU A 200 0.14 -6.13 -6.85
N ALA A 201 -0.46 -6.64 -5.76
CA ALA A 201 -1.74 -7.34 -5.82
C ALA A 201 -2.88 -6.43 -6.30
N LEU A 202 -2.88 -5.15 -5.88
CA LEU A 202 -3.86 -4.17 -6.33
C LEU A 202 -3.66 -3.79 -7.80
N GLU A 203 -2.43 -3.56 -8.23
CA GLU A 203 -2.13 -3.30 -9.65
C GLU A 203 -2.56 -4.47 -10.54
N LEU A 204 -2.34 -5.71 -10.09
CA LEU A 204 -2.83 -6.92 -10.74
C LEU A 204 -4.37 -6.97 -10.76
N ALA A 205 -5.02 -6.60 -9.66
CA ALA A 205 -6.48 -6.53 -9.57
C ALA A 205 -7.07 -5.45 -10.49
N PHE A 206 -6.39 -4.30 -10.63
CA PHE A 206 -6.76 -3.24 -11.58
C PHE A 206 -6.58 -3.69 -13.02
N ALA A 207 -5.44 -4.33 -13.35
CA ALA A 207 -5.18 -4.86 -14.69
C ALA A 207 -6.19 -5.94 -15.10
N ARG A 208 -6.68 -6.74 -14.14
CA ARG A 208 -7.72 -7.75 -14.36
C ARG A 208 -9.15 -7.20 -14.32
N GLY A 209 -9.32 -5.91 -14.03
CA GLY A 209 -10.63 -5.28 -13.88
C GLY A 209 -11.45 -5.78 -12.69
N TRP A 210 -10.82 -6.42 -11.70
CA TRP A 210 -11.49 -6.91 -10.49
C TRP A 210 -11.90 -5.77 -9.56
N VAL A 211 -11.12 -4.69 -9.59
CA VAL A 211 -11.38 -3.44 -8.87
C VAL A 211 -11.21 -2.29 -9.85
N ARG A 212 -12.09 -1.29 -9.78
CA ARG A 212 -11.95 -0.09 -10.64
C ARG A 212 -11.17 1.02 -9.93
N PRO A 213 -10.15 1.61 -10.57
CA PRO A 213 -9.51 2.82 -10.05
C PRO A 213 -10.50 3.98 -10.06
N PHE A 214 -10.22 5.02 -9.27
CA PHE A 214 -11.06 6.21 -9.29
C PHE A 214 -10.84 6.99 -10.58
N PRO A 215 -11.94 7.42 -11.25
CA PRO A 215 -11.82 8.19 -12.49
C PRO A 215 -11.04 9.49 -12.25
N SER A 216 -10.10 9.78 -13.15
CA SER A 216 -9.43 11.07 -13.16
C SER A 216 -10.33 12.11 -13.81
N ARG A 217 -10.19 13.38 -13.38
CA ARG A 217 -11.10 14.44 -13.80
C ARG A 217 -10.69 14.91 -15.22
N GLY A 218 -11.16 14.21 -16.26
CA GLY A 218 -10.94 14.64 -17.64
C GLY A 218 -10.96 13.59 -18.76
N ALA A 219 -11.56 12.41 -18.56
CA ALA A 219 -11.87 11.48 -19.66
C ALA A 219 -13.25 11.76 -20.27
#